data_AF-A0A356NJV0-F1
#
_entry.id   AF-A0A356NJV0-F1
#
_cell.length_a   1.000
_cell.length_b   1.000
_cell.length_c   1.000
_cell.angle_alpha   90.00
_cell.angle_beta   90.00
_cell.angle_gamma   90.00
#
_symmetry.space_group_name_H-M   'P 1'
#
loop_
_entity.id
_entity.type
_entity.pdbx_description
1 polymer ?
#
loop_
_entity_poly.entity_id
_entity_poly.type
_entity_poly.pdbx_seq_one_letter_code
_entity_poly.pdbx_strand_id
1 'polypeptide(L)'
;MSMISKRRIKNTFAALMGIAFILPPVQAGEWEVLFDGQDIASFRGYQMDAFPKDGWTIEDGTLRTIADGQVVDIITKKKYRNFELIFDWKVTPGANSGVMYRVDESKNSPWHTGPEYQILDDSTHNDGKNPLTSAGSLYALISAQNKTLKPVGDYNQSRIVLAGDSLQHWLNGDKVVACDIESYGVNTLVKSSKFSSHQDFMKKQTGHIVFQHHHDEVWFKNIKVRELPEQEILPDGKRVNTISKAQREAGWRNLFNGKNPNQWRGFKKETFPQKGWIIVNDCIKHISKGGGGDIITKQKYGQFDFQWEWKVAPAANSGVKYFIMEERGGAIGHEYQVIDDNKHPDALRGPKWQTAAFYDVFPANNRVLQPVGSFNESRVRVKSQLAEHWLNGIMVLNYTLGSQQLQDAVSKSKFKRVDRFGYRHQGHILLQDHSDEVHYRNLKIKRLGKGKKKK
;
A
#
# COMPACT_ATOMS: atom_id res chain seq x y z
N MET A 1 -23.72 -58.61 -46.51
CA MET A 1 -24.24 -59.36 -45.36
C MET A 1 -23.19 -59.32 -44.26
N SER A 2 -23.51 -58.67 -43.12
CA SER A 2 -22.87 -58.79 -41.78
C SER A 2 -21.36 -58.45 -41.68
N MET A 3 -20.84 -57.63 -40.76
CA MET A 3 -21.20 -57.48 -39.35
C MET A 3 -20.59 -56.16 -38.83
N ILE A 4 -21.41 -55.29 -38.25
CA ILE A 4 -20.99 -54.02 -37.60
C ILE A 4 -20.84 -54.31 -36.10
N SER A 5 -19.65 -54.06 -35.54
CA SER A 5 -19.39 -54.11 -34.10
C SER A 5 -19.11 -52.71 -33.56
N LYS A 6 -20.01 -52.25 -32.67
CA LYS A 6 -19.98 -50.96 -31.98
C LYS A 6 -18.90 -50.95 -30.89
N ARG A 7 -17.99 -49.96 -30.90
CA ARG A 7 -17.23 -49.56 -29.71
C ARG A 7 -17.80 -48.27 -29.12
N ARG A 8 -18.35 -48.37 -27.91
CA ARG A 8 -18.83 -47.28 -27.07
C ARG A 8 -17.63 -46.46 -26.56
N ILE A 9 -17.62 -45.16 -26.83
CA ILE A 9 -16.76 -44.19 -26.15
C ILE A 9 -17.44 -43.84 -24.82
N LYS A 10 -16.81 -44.19 -23.70
CA LYS A 10 -17.22 -43.74 -22.37
C LYS A 10 -16.63 -42.35 -22.15
N ASN A 11 -17.48 -41.32 -22.19
CA ASN A 11 -17.15 -39.99 -21.68
C ASN A 11 -17.28 -39.99 -20.16
N THR A 12 -16.16 -40.09 -19.44
CA THR A 12 -16.09 -39.75 -18.02
C THR A 12 -15.76 -38.27 -17.90
N PHE A 13 -16.79 -37.44 -17.68
CA PHE A 13 -16.62 -36.08 -17.14
C PHE A 13 -16.31 -36.21 -15.65
N ALA A 14 -15.05 -36.05 -15.27
CA ALA A 14 -14.69 -35.82 -13.88
C ALA A 14 -15.01 -34.36 -13.55
N ALA A 15 -16.06 -34.13 -12.77
CA ALA A 15 -16.35 -32.82 -12.20
C ALA A 15 -15.25 -32.46 -11.19
N LEU A 16 -14.33 -31.59 -11.57
CA LEU A 16 -13.45 -30.91 -10.61
C LEU A 16 -14.31 -29.91 -9.83
N MET A 17 -14.74 -30.31 -8.64
CA MET A 17 -15.30 -29.42 -7.64
C MET A 17 -14.15 -28.57 -7.10
N GLY A 18 -13.90 -27.42 -7.73
CA GLY A 18 -12.93 -26.44 -7.28
C GLY A 18 -13.39 -25.82 -5.97
N ILE A 19 -12.81 -26.26 -4.86
CA ILE A 19 -12.91 -25.56 -3.59
C ILE A 19 -12.12 -24.26 -3.74
N ALA A 20 -12.84 -23.18 -4.04
CA ALA A 20 -12.29 -21.83 -3.98
C ALA A 20 -11.99 -21.52 -2.51
N PHE A 21 -10.73 -21.69 -2.12
CA PHE A 21 -10.24 -21.11 -0.87
C PHE A 21 -10.23 -19.59 -1.03
N ILE A 22 -11.29 -18.96 -0.55
CA ILE A 22 -11.34 -17.52 -0.31
C ILE A 22 -10.36 -17.28 0.86
N LEU A 23 -9.18 -16.76 0.55
CA LEU A 23 -8.28 -16.22 1.57
C LEU A 23 -9.06 -15.16 2.34
N PRO A 24 -9.06 -15.16 3.69
CA PRO A 24 -9.60 -14.03 4.41
C PRO A 24 -8.75 -12.81 3.99
N PRO A 25 -9.37 -11.74 3.47
CA PRO A 25 -8.64 -10.51 3.23
C PRO A 25 -8.00 -10.07 4.55
N VAL A 26 -6.98 -9.22 4.48
CA VAL A 26 -6.62 -8.34 5.61
C VAL A 26 -7.94 -7.79 6.14
N GLN A 27 -8.35 -8.21 7.34
CA GLN A 27 -9.73 -8.03 7.77
C GLN A 27 -9.91 -6.54 8.05
N ALA A 28 -10.33 -5.79 7.03
CA ALA A 28 -11.02 -4.53 7.25
C ALA A 28 -12.15 -4.82 8.23
N GLY A 29 -12.43 -3.87 9.12
CA GLY A 29 -13.54 -4.01 10.05
C GLY A 29 -14.83 -4.35 9.30
N GLU A 30 -15.81 -4.88 10.04
CA GLU A 30 -17.15 -5.03 9.48
C GLU A 30 -17.71 -3.67 9.07
N TRP A 31 -18.59 -3.66 8.07
CA TRP A 31 -19.25 -2.44 7.63
C TRP A 31 -20.22 -1.96 8.71
N GLU A 32 -19.91 -0.81 9.29
CA GLU A 32 -20.81 -0.02 10.12
C GLU A 32 -21.75 0.76 9.19
N VAL A 33 -23.06 0.58 9.35
CA VAL A 33 -24.06 1.36 8.62
C VAL A 33 -24.28 2.67 9.37
N LEU A 34 -23.89 3.78 8.76
CA LEU A 34 -24.09 5.11 9.35
C LEU A 34 -25.50 5.63 9.07
N PHE A 35 -26.07 5.28 7.92
CA PHE A 35 -27.46 5.56 7.58
C PHE A 35 -28.02 4.47 6.66
N ASP A 36 -29.12 3.85 7.08
CA ASP A 36 -29.79 2.73 6.41
C ASP A 36 -31.06 3.15 5.63
N GLY A 37 -31.37 4.44 5.63
CA GLY A 37 -32.62 4.98 5.09
C GLY A 37 -33.62 5.42 6.15
N GLN A 38 -33.39 5.09 7.42
CA GLN A 38 -34.35 5.34 8.50
C GLN A 38 -33.72 5.91 9.76
N ASP A 39 -32.51 5.45 10.14
CA ASP A 39 -31.91 5.81 11.42
C ASP A 39 -30.75 6.82 11.29
N ILE A 40 -30.87 7.93 12.02
CA ILE A 40 -29.84 8.99 12.13
C ILE A 40 -29.02 8.90 13.42
N ALA A 41 -29.11 7.80 14.17
CA ALA A 41 -28.44 7.63 15.46
C ALA A 41 -26.92 7.85 15.39
N SER A 42 -26.30 7.61 14.23
CA SER A 42 -24.87 7.82 14.01
C SER A 42 -24.47 9.29 13.84
N PHE A 43 -25.44 10.20 13.69
CA PHE A 43 -25.22 11.61 13.38
C PHE A 43 -25.76 12.55 14.47
N ARG A 44 -25.17 13.75 14.50
CA ARG A 44 -25.66 14.94 15.20
C ARG A 44 -25.28 16.18 14.39
N GLY A 45 -25.74 17.36 14.77
CA GLY A 45 -25.28 18.61 14.16
C GLY A 45 -23.84 18.94 14.57
N TYR A 46 -23.09 19.58 13.69
CA TYR A 46 -21.76 20.08 14.01
C TYR A 46 -21.82 21.04 15.19
N GLN A 47 -21.03 20.80 16.24
CA GLN A 47 -21.07 21.52 17.52
C GLN A 47 -22.44 21.51 18.23
N MET A 48 -23.29 20.53 17.93
CA MET A 48 -24.58 20.30 18.61
C MET A 48 -24.63 18.89 19.19
N ASP A 49 -25.43 18.69 20.24
CA ASP A 49 -25.66 17.38 20.85
C ASP A 49 -26.69 16.54 20.07
N ALA A 50 -27.62 17.21 19.39
CA ALA A 50 -28.76 16.61 18.70
C ALA A 50 -28.64 16.74 17.17
N PHE A 51 -29.45 15.96 16.46
CA PHE A 51 -29.59 16.05 15.00
C PHE A 51 -30.41 17.30 14.60
N PRO A 52 -29.95 18.12 13.63
CA PRO A 52 -30.59 19.39 13.26
C PRO A 52 -31.78 19.14 12.31
N LYS A 53 -32.95 18.80 12.86
CA LYS A 53 -34.16 18.47 12.09
C LYS A 53 -34.73 19.63 11.26
N ASP A 54 -34.37 20.87 11.58
CA ASP A 54 -34.79 22.05 10.83
C ASP A 54 -33.94 22.28 9.57
N GLY A 55 -32.80 21.59 9.43
CA GLY A 55 -31.93 21.64 8.25
C GLY A 55 -31.85 20.34 7.46
N TRP A 56 -32.30 19.23 8.06
CA TRP A 56 -32.15 17.90 7.50
C TRP A 56 -33.39 17.05 7.75
N THR A 57 -33.80 16.32 6.71
CA THR A 57 -34.92 15.40 6.77
C THR A 57 -34.59 14.03 6.17
N ILE A 58 -35.37 13.03 6.53
CA ILE A 58 -35.38 11.74 5.85
C ILE A 58 -36.56 11.73 4.88
N GLU A 59 -36.26 11.51 3.60
CA GLU A 59 -37.25 11.41 2.53
C GLU A 59 -36.89 10.23 1.63
N ASP A 60 -37.84 9.34 1.36
CA ASP A 60 -37.66 8.17 0.45
C ASP A 60 -36.39 7.35 0.71
N GLY A 61 -36.07 7.13 1.99
CA GLY A 61 -34.88 6.37 2.40
C GLY A 61 -33.56 7.12 2.22
N THR A 62 -33.58 8.45 2.14
CA THR A 62 -32.41 9.31 1.93
C THR A 62 -32.35 10.44 2.95
N LEU A 63 -31.15 10.85 3.34
CA LEU A 63 -30.92 12.09 4.08
C LEU A 63 -30.85 13.25 3.12
N ARG A 64 -31.72 14.24 3.27
CA ARG A 64 -31.84 15.42 2.41
C ARG A 64 -31.60 16.69 3.23
N THR A 65 -30.84 17.62 2.67
CA THR A 65 -30.76 19.02 3.16
C THR A 65 -32.02 19.79 2.79
N ILE A 66 -32.52 20.62 3.70
CA ILE A 66 -33.69 21.49 3.49
C ILE A 66 -33.19 22.86 3.07
N ALA A 67 -33.40 23.27 1.82
CA ALA A 67 -32.79 24.49 1.28
C ALA A 67 -33.08 25.77 2.10
N ASP A 68 -34.34 25.94 2.51
CA ASP A 68 -34.78 27.08 3.35
C ASP A 68 -34.67 26.80 4.86
N GLY A 69 -34.01 25.70 5.22
CA GLY A 69 -33.87 25.22 6.59
C GLY A 69 -32.66 25.81 7.32
N GLN A 70 -32.43 25.30 8.53
CA GLN A 70 -31.26 25.65 9.32
C GLN A 70 -29.98 25.10 8.66
N VAL A 71 -29.07 25.99 8.28
CA VAL A 71 -27.82 25.63 7.60
C VAL A 71 -26.80 25.14 8.63
N VAL A 72 -26.82 23.83 8.90
CA VAL A 72 -25.91 23.16 9.84
C VAL A 72 -25.42 21.87 9.21
N ASP A 73 -24.11 21.65 9.21
CA ASP A 73 -23.52 20.38 8.78
C ASP A 73 -23.85 19.25 9.77
N ILE A 74 -24.05 18.03 9.27
CA ILE A 74 -24.16 16.85 10.14
C ILE A 74 -22.81 16.17 10.28
N ILE A 75 -22.51 15.70 11.49
CA ILE A 75 -21.23 15.11 11.88
C ILE A 75 -21.48 13.72 12.48
N THR A 76 -20.61 12.75 12.18
CA THR A 76 -20.65 11.43 12.84
C THR A 76 -20.39 11.58 14.33
N LYS A 77 -21.09 10.83 15.19
CA LYS A 77 -20.78 10.80 16.64
C LYS A 77 -19.41 10.17 16.91
N LYS A 78 -19.06 9.13 16.16
CA LYS A 78 -17.76 8.44 16.22
C LYS A 78 -16.70 9.18 15.41
N LYS A 79 -15.44 9.07 15.86
CA LYS A 79 -14.24 9.52 15.13
C LYS A 79 -13.57 8.33 14.45
N TYR A 80 -13.00 8.56 13.28
CA TYR A 80 -12.29 7.56 12.49
C TYR A 80 -10.88 8.04 12.19
N ARG A 81 -9.91 7.12 12.22
CA ARG A 81 -8.52 7.39 11.81
C ARG A 81 -8.27 6.91 10.39
N ASN A 82 -8.39 5.60 10.21
CA ASN A 82 -8.28 4.92 8.94
C ASN A 82 -9.62 4.30 8.62
N PHE A 83 -10.16 4.59 7.45
CA PHE A 83 -11.48 4.13 7.08
C PHE A 83 -11.64 3.98 5.57
N GLU A 84 -12.60 3.16 5.19
CA GLU A 84 -13.24 3.21 3.89
C GLU A 84 -14.68 3.62 4.10
N LEU A 85 -15.08 4.75 3.51
CA LEU A 85 -16.43 5.28 3.53
C LEU A 85 -17.04 5.10 2.14
N ILE A 86 -18.25 4.57 2.06
CA ILE A 86 -19.07 4.52 0.85
C ILE A 86 -20.35 5.32 1.13
N PHE A 87 -20.77 6.11 0.15
CA PHE A 87 -22.00 6.88 0.19
C PHE A 87 -22.47 7.15 -1.24
N ASP A 88 -23.77 7.17 -1.44
CA ASP A 88 -24.38 7.64 -2.67
C ASP A 88 -24.89 9.06 -2.46
N TRP A 89 -24.78 9.90 -3.49
CA TRP A 89 -25.27 11.27 -3.45
C TRP A 89 -25.93 11.69 -4.76
N LYS A 90 -26.93 12.56 -4.69
CA LYS A 90 -27.46 13.32 -5.84
C LYS A 90 -27.67 14.77 -5.43
N VAL A 91 -27.74 15.64 -6.42
CA VAL A 91 -27.84 17.09 -6.26
C VAL A 91 -28.93 17.68 -7.14
N THR A 92 -29.45 18.83 -6.75
CA THR A 92 -30.21 19.74 -7.64
C THR A 92 -29.30 20.49 -8.62
N PRO A 93 -29.83 21.07 -9.71
CA PRO A 93 -29.05 21.92 -10.60
C PRO A 93 -28.42 23.08 -9.83
N GLY A 94 -27.10 23.21 -9.97
CA GLY A 94 -26.31 24.28 -9.35
C GLY A 94 -25.92 24.02 -7.91
N ALA A 95 -26.25 22.86 -7.32
CA ALA A 95 -25.97 22.63 -5.91
C ALA A 95 -24.48 22.46 -5.61
N ASN A 96 -24.09 22.90 -4.40
CA ASN A 96 -22.78 22.70 -3.79
C ASN A 96 -22.93 21.99 -2.43
N SER A 97 -22.02 21.06 -2.13
CA SER A 97 -21.89 20.38 -0.85
C SER A 97 -20.52 19.69 -0.78
N GLY A 98 -20.30 18.90 0.26
CA GLY A 98 -19.11 18.09 0.40
C GLY A 98 -19.20 17.09 1.53
N VAL A 99 -18.26 16.14 1.49
CA VAL A 99 -18.01 15.23 2.61
C VAL A 99 -16.62 15.50 3.15
N MET A 100 -16.55 16.07 4.34
CA MET A 100 -15.31 16.36 5.03
C MET A 100 -14.96 15.23 5.98
N TYR A 101 -13.67 15.04 6.24
CA TYR A 101 -13.20 13.97 7.11
C TYR A 101 -11.98 14.42 7.91
N ARG A 102 -11.60 13.69 8.96
CA ARG A 102 -10.60 14.12 9.96
C ARG A 102 -10.94 15.48 10.59
N VAL A 103 -12.23 15.81 10.63
CA VAL A 103 -12.72 17.05 11.24
C VAL A 103 -12.58 16.97 12.76
N ASP A 104 -12.13 18.07 13.34
CA ASP A 104 -12.10 18.33 14.77
C ASP A 104 -12.93 19.58 15.06
N GLU A 105 -13.76 19.52 16.09
CA GLU A 105 -14.74 20.56 16.43
C GLU A 105 -14.14 21.76 17.19
N SER A 106 -12.81 21.90 17.23
CA SER A 106 -12.14 23.06 17.85
C SER A 106 -12.32 24.38 17.09
N LYS A 107 -12.96 24.36 15.92
CA LYS A 107 -13.20 25.55 15.07
C LYS A 107 -14.68 25.68 14.73
N ASN A 108 -15.11 26.88 14.39
CA ASN A 108 -16.51 27.18 14.08
C ASN A 108 -17.00 26.58 12.74
N SER A 109 -16.10 26.06 11.90
CA SER A 109 -16.48 25.44 10.63
C SER A 109 -15.64 24.19 10.36
N PRO A 110 -16.26 23.08 9.92
CA PRO A 110 -15.55 21.82 9.67
C PRO A 110 -14.36 21.93 8.71
N TRP A 111 -14.49 22.74 7.65
CA TRP A 111 -13.46 22.94 6.63
C TRP A 111 -12.22 23.69 7.15
N HIS A 112 -12.26 24.27 8.35
CA HIS A 112 -11.06 24.84 8.99
C HIS A 112 -10.08 23.76 9.47
N THR A 113 -10.52 22.51 9.64
CA THR A 113 -9.68 21.41 10.16
C THR A 113 -9.63 20.22 9.20
N GLY A 114 -10.75 19.84 8.59
CA GLY A 114 -10.84 18.66 7.74
C GLY A 114 -10.68 18.95 6.24
N PRO A 115 -9.97 18.08 5.48
CA PRO A 115 -10.07 18.03 4.02
C PRO A 115 -11.46 17.57 3.56
N GLU A 116 -11.77 17.86 2.29
CA GLU A 116 -13.10 17.71 1.71
C GLU A 116 -13.09 16.93 0.38
N TYR A 117 -14.00 15.96 0.27
CA TYR A 117 -14.46 15.41 -1.00
C TYR A 117 -15.57 16.31 -1.53
N GLN A 118 -15.34 16.92 -2.69
CA GLN A 118 -16.31 17.86 -3.26
C GLN A 118 -17.54 17.17 -3.84
N ILE A 119 -18.73 17.68 -3.51
CA ILE A 119 -20.01 17.32 -4.14
C ILE A 119 -20.53 18.56 -4.87
N LEU A 120 -20.80 18.44 -6.16
CA LEU A 120 -21.14 19.59 -6.97
C LEU A 120 -21.96 19.18 -8.20
N ASP A 121 -22.87 20.04 -8.61
CA ASP A 121 -23.26 20.10 -10.02
C ASP A 121 -22.19 20.84 -10.83
N ASP A 122 -21.28 20.08 -11.44
CA ASP A 122 -20.22 20.61 -12.29
C ASP A 122 -20.74 21.38 -13.52
N SER A 123 -21.95 21.09 -13.98
CA SER A 123 -22.46 21.60 -15.25
C SER A 123 -22.94 23.04 -15.16
N THR A 124 -23.47 23.45 -14.01
CA THR A 124 -24.06 24.79 -13.83
C THR A 124 -23.42 25.61 -12.71
N HIS A 125 -22.88 24.98 -11.65
CA HIS A 125 -22.23 25.72 -10.57
C HIS A 125 -20.89 26.30 -11.02
N ASN A 126 -20.58 27.52 -10.60
CA ASN A 126 -19.39 28.24 -11.08
C ASN A 126 -18.07 27.53 -10.71
N ASP A 127 -18.00 26.88 -9.55
CA ASP A 127 -16.86 26.07 -9.12
C ASP A 127 -16.62 24.85 -10.03
N GLY A 128 -17.61 24.41 -10.81
CA GLY A 128 -17.47 23.33 -11.78
C GLY A 128 -16.51 23.66 -12.93
N LYS A 129 -16.29 24.96 -13.20
CA LYS A 129 -15.34 25.45 -14.21
C LYS A 129 -13.88 25.29 -13.80
N ASN A 130 -13.60 25.08 -12.52
CA ASN A 130 -12.26 24.86 -12.01
C ASN A 130 -12.09 23.39 -11.60
N PRO A 131 -11.16 22.64 -12.23
CA PRO A 131 -10.92 21.24 -11.91
C PRO A 131 -10.60 20.97 -10.43
N LEU A 132 -10.02 21.94 -9.71
CA LEU A 132 -9.69 21.81 -8.29
C LEU A 132 -10.90 21.91 -7.35
N THR A 133 -12.02 22.43 -7.83
CA THR A 133 -13.24 22.67 -7.03
C THR A 133 -14.46 21.94 -7.60
N SER A 134 -14.24 21.10 -8.61
CA SER A 134 -15.27 20.27 -9.25
C SER A 134 -15.50 18.95 -8.50
N ALA A 135 -16.64 18.27 -8.72
CA ALA A 135 -17.04 17.08 -7.99
C ALA A 135 -15.96 15.97 -7.96
N GLY A 136 -15.80 15.31 -6.80
CA GLY A 136 -14.82 14.25 -6.58
C GLY A 136 -13.38 14.72 -6.36
N SER A 137 -13.09 16.01 -6.56
CA SER A 137 -11.78 16.58 -6.21
C SER A 137 -11.51 16.50 -4.71
N LEU A 138 -10.23 16.55 -4.34
CA LEU A 138 -9.83 16.98 -3.01
C LEU A 138 -9.87 18.51 -3.04
N TYR A 139 -10.94 19.08 -2.51
CA TYR A 139 -11.36 20.44 -2.81
C TYR A 139 -10.23 21.46 -2.63
N ALA A 140 -10.05 22.30 -3.65
CA ALA A 140 -9.01 23.33 -3.79
C ALA A 140 -7.54 22.85 -3.68
N LEU A 141 -7.28 21.54 -3.72
CA LEU A 141 -5.93 20.96 -3.62
C LEU A 141 -5.57 20.05 -4.80
N ILE A 142 -6.39 19.04 -5.09
CA ILE A 142 -6.11 18.03 -6.13
C ILE A 142 -7.36 17.77 -6.96
N SER A 143 -7.26 18.02 -8.26
CA SER A 143 -8.36 17.81 -9.20
C SER A 143 -8.65 16.32 -9.43
N ALA A 144 -9.93 15.99 -9.52
CA ALA A 144 -10.39 14.68 -9.93
C ALA A 144 -9.99 14.39 -11.39
N GLN A 145 -9.41 13.22 -11.64
CA GLN A 145 -8.99 12.76 -12.97
C GLN A 145 -9.95 11.71 -13.51
N ASN A 146 -10.21 11.73 -14.82
CA ASN A 146 -11.01 10.73 -15.53
C ASN A 146 -12.38 10.44 -14.89
N LYS A 147 -13.01 11.47 -14.30
CA LYS A 147 -14.30 11.30 -13.65
C LYS A 147 -15.43 11.22 -14.66
N THR A 148 -16.40 10.36 -14.38
CA THR A 148 -17.68 10.30 -15.09
C THR A 148 -18.80 10.54 -14.08
N LEU A 149 -19.44 11.70 -14.14
CA LEU A 149 -20.61 12.01 -13.33
C LEU A 149 -21.88 11.47 -13.98
N LYS A 150 -22.83 11.07 -13.14
CA LYS A 150 -24.22 10.89 -13.55
C LYS A 150 -24.88 12.25 -13.77
N PRO A 151 -25.91 12.34 -14.62
CA PRO A 151 -26.71 13.54 -14.78
C PRO A 151 -27.22 14.09 -13.43
N VAL A 152 -27.44 15.39 -13.35
CA VAL A 152 -28.09 16.02 -12.20
C VAL A 152 -29.43 15.35 -11.92
N GLY A 153 -29.74 15.08 -10.66
CA GLY A 153 -30.90 14.30 -10.23
C GLY A 153 -30.66 12.78 -10.11
N ASP A 154 -29.62 12.24 -10.76
CA ASP A 154 -29.24 10.83 -10.62
C ASP A 154 -28.20 10.63 -9.50
N TYR A 155 -28.24 9.47 -8.87
CA TYR A 155 -27.28 9.12 -7.82
C TYR A 155 -25.91 8.76 -8.39
N ASN A 156 -24.89 9.43 -7.88
CA ASN A 156 -23.50 9.04 -7.97
C ASN A 156 -23.12 8.19 -6.75
N GLN A 157 -22.31 7.15 -6.94
CA GLN A 157 -21.69 6.43 -5.82
C GLN A 157 -20.27 6.93 -5.62
N SER A 158 -19.94 7.29 -4.39
CA SER A 158 -18.62 7.75 -4.01
C SER A 158 -18.00 6.90 -2.92
N ARG A 159 -16.68 6.86 -2.92
CA ARG A 159 -15.90 6.20 -1.87
C ARG A 159 -14.66 6.99 -1.51
N ILE A 160 -14.43 7.14 -0.21
CA ILE A 160 -13.21 7.71 0.36
C ILE A 160 -12.44 6.58 1.06
N VAL A 161 -11.21 6.32 0.61
CA VAL A 161 -10.30 5.37 1.27
C VAL A 161 -9.17 6.16 1.89
N LEU A 162 -9.14 6.20 3.23
CA LEU A 162 -8.08 6.83 3.99
C LEU A 162 -7.41 5.78 4.87
N ALA A 163 -6.19 5.40 4.50
CA ALA A 163 -5.42 4.43 5.26
C ALA A 163 -4.06 5.04 5.60
N GLY A 164 -3.81 5.32 6.89
CA GLY A 164 -2.67 6.12 7.32
C GLY A 164 -2.69 7.45 6.58
N ASP A 165 -1.63 7.72 5.82
CA ASP A 165 -1.50 8.96 5.04
C ASP A 165 -1.93 8.79 3.57
N SER A 166 -2.26 7.58 3.13
CA SER A 166 -2.76 7.31 1.77
C SER A 166 -4.24 7.63 1.67
N LEU A 167 -4.58 8.63 0.87
CA LEU A 167 -5.93 9.05 0.55
C LEU A 167 -6.30 8.66 -0.90
N GLN A 168 -7.52 8.19 -1.10
CA GLN A 168 -8.12 7.98 -2.41
C GLN A 168 -9.57 8.44 -2.44
N HIS A 169 -9.96 9.12 -3.51
CA HIS A 169 -11.36 9.40 -3.85
C HIS A 169 -11.76 8.54 -5.03
N TRP A 170 -12.95 7.96 -4.95
CA TRP A 170 -13.58 7.21 -6.03
C TRP A 170 -14.94 7.82 -6.34
N LEU A 171 -15.32 7.74 -7.60
CA LEU A 171 -16.60 8.22 -8.13
C LEU A 171 -17.06 7.25 -9.21
N ASN A 172 -18.24 6.66 -9.04
CA ASN A 172 -18.87 5.72 -9.97
C ASN A 172 -17.97 4.56 -10.41
N GLY A 173 -17.18 4.03 -9.47
CA GLY A 173 -16.25 2.91 -9.71
C GLY A 173 -14.86 3.33 -10.17
N ASP A 174 -14.67 4.59 -10.58
CA ASP A 174 -13.38 5.11 -11.02
C ASP A 174 -12.63 5.80 -9.88
N LYS A 175 -11.32 5.59 -9.82
CA LYS A 175 -10.45 6.29 -8.87
C LYS A 175 -10.04 7.63 -9.45
N VAL A 176 -10.52 8.71 -8.85
CA VAL A 176 -10.38 10.05 -9.39
C VAL A 176 -9.32 10.89 -8.68
N VAL A 177 -9.00 10.58 -7.41
CA VAL A 177 -7.88 11.17 -6.67
C VAL A 177 -7.10 10.08 -5.95
N ALA A 178 -5.77 10.21 -5.91
CA ALA A 178 -4.91 9.42 -5.03
C ALA A 178 -3.70 10.24 -4.59
N CYS A 179 -3.45 10.36 -3.29
CA CYS A 179 -2.29 11.08 -2.77
C CYS A 179 -1.81 10.52 -1.41
N ASP A 180 -0.63 10.97 -1.02
CA ASP A 180 -0.11 10.83 0.34
C ASP A 180 -0.22 12.21 1.01
N ILE A 181 -1.07 12.32 2.03
CA ILE A 181 -1.44 13.60 2.67
C ILE A 181 -0.28 14.25 3.43
N GLU A 182 0.70 13.46 3.89
CA GLU A 182 1.91 13.95 4.57
C GLU A 182 3.07 14.17 3.60
N SER A 183 2.84 13.96 2.30
CA SER A 183 3.86 14.22 1.29
C SER A 183 4.22 15.70 1.23
N TYR A 184 5.46 15.97 0.79
CA TYR A 184 5.89 17.35 0.53
C TYR A 184 4.99 18.05 -0.50
N GLY A 185 4.46 17.31 -1.47
CA GLY A 185 3.55 17.85 -2.48
C GLY A 185 2.27 18.40 -1.89
N VAL A 186 1.55 17.62 -1.08
CA VAL A 186 0.29 18.06 -0.45
C VAL A 186 0.53 19.23 0.52
N ASN A 187 1.59 19.17 1.32
CA ASN A 187 1.96 20.28 2.20
C ASN A 187 2.22 21.59 1.44
N THR A 188 2.83 21.52 0.25
CA THR A 188 3.03 22.70 -0.60
C THR A 188 1.69 23.20 -1.16
N LEU A 189 0.81 22.29 -1.61
CA LEU A 189 -0.53 22.64 -2.11
C LEU A 189 -1.36 23.39 -1.06
N VAL A 190 -1.34 22.92 0.20
CA VAL A 190 -2.03 23.60 1.32
C VAL A 190 -1.47 25.01 1.54
N LYS A 191 -0.15 25.18 1.52
CA LYS A 191 0.48 26.50 1.69
C LYS A 191 0.19 27.46 0.54
N SER A 192 -0.06 26.96 -0.66
CA SER A 192 -0.40 27.76 -1.83
C SER A 192 -1.90 27.95 -2.05
N SER A 193 -2.76 27.38 -1.21
CA SER A 193 -4.22 27.45 -1.35
C SER A 193 -4.85 28.40 -0.34
N LYS A 194 -6.18 28.53 -0.44
CA LYS A 194 -7.00 29.30 0.51
C LYS A 194 -6.89 28.80 1.96
N PHE A 195 -6.38 27.58 2.16
CA PHE A 195 -6.23 26.98 3.49
C PHE A 195 -4.95 27.39 4.21
N SER A 196 -4.07 28.17 3.58
CA SER A 196 -2.77 28.56 4.14
C SER A 196 -2.85 29.30 5.49
N SER A 197 -3.94 30.03 5.75
CA SER A 197 -4.22 30.71 7.02
C SER A 197 -4.80 29.81 8.12
N HIS A 198 -5.21 28.58 7.79
CA HIS A 198 -5.84 27.65 8.73
C HIS A 198 -4.81 26.68 9.29
N GLN A 199 -4.20 27.03 10.43
CA GLN A 199 -3.09 26.28 11.03
C GLN A 199 -3.42 24.81 11.36
N ASP A 200 -4.70 24.52 11.66
CA ASP A 200 -5.19 23.20 12.03
C ASP A 200 -5.69 22.36 10.84
N PHE A 201 -5.71 22.94 9.63
CA PHE A 201 -6.17 22.25 8.42
C PHE A 201 -5.29 21.05 8.08
N MET A 202 -5.92 19.88 7.91
CA MET A 202 -5.30 18.59 7.64
C MET A 202 -4.25 18.14 8.70
N LYS A 203 -4.33 18.65 9.95
CA LYS A 203 -3.37 18.27 11.01
C LYS A 203 -3.80 17.07 11.85
N LYS A 204 -5.10 16.80 11.91
CA LYS A 204 -5.64 15.70 12.71
C LYS A 204 -5.44 14.38 11.98
N GLN A 205 -5.03 13.35 12.72
CA GLN A 205 -4.88 11.99 12.19
C GLN A 205 -6.17 11.18 12.40
N THR A 206 -6.95 11.53 13.43
CA THR A 206 -8.26 10.97 13.77
C THR A 206 -9.26 12.11 13.90
N GLY A 207 -10.45 11.96 13.31
CA GLY A 207 -11.51 12.96 13.41
C GLY A 207 -12.84 12.45 12.89
N HIS A 208 -13.85 13.31 12.87
CA HIS A 208 -15.18 12.96 12.42
C HIS A 208 -15.32 13.01 10.89
N ILE A 209 -16.39 12.39 10.39
CA ILE A 209 -16.87 12.55 9.01
C ILE A 209 -18.05 13.51 9.06
N VAL A 210 -18.10 14.48 8.15
CA VAL A 210 -19.09 15.55 8.10
C VAL A 210 -19.71 15.60 6.71
N PHE A 211 -21.05 15.67 6.65
CA PHE A 211 -21.81 15.91 5.43
C PHE A 211 -22.31 17.35 5.45
N GLN A 212 -21.97 18.11 4.43
CA GLN A 212 -22.16 19.55 4.42
C GLN A 212 -23.57 19.94 3.99
N HIS A 213 -24.16 20.89 4.71
CA HIS A 213 -25.32 21.64 4.25
C HIS A 213 -24.85 23.02 3.79
N HIS A 214 -24.87 23.27 2.48
CA HIS A 214 -24.42 24.54 1.88
C HIS A 214 -25.56 25.24 1.15
N HIS A 215 -26.70 25.43 1.84
CA HIS A 215 -27.95 26.01 1.34
C HIS A 215 -28.69 25.25 0.22
N ASP A 216 -28.00 24.41 -0.55
CA ASP A 216 -28.61 23.68 -1.66
C ASP A 216 -29.17 22.31 -1.22
N GLU A 217 -30.09 21.76 -2.02
CA GLU A 217 -30.64 20.42 -1.79
C GLU A 217 -29.72 19.33 -2.34
N VAL A 218 -29.29 18.47 -1.42
CA VAL A 218 -28.43 17.31 -1.67
C VAL A 218 -29.01 16.12 -0.91
N TRP A 219 -29.03 14.95 -1.55
CA TRP A 219 -29.51 13.73 -0.95
C TRP A 219 -28.38 12.74 -0.79
N PHE A 220 -28.33 12.07 0.36
CA PHE A 220 -27.37 11.03 0.68
C PHE A 220 -28.08 9.71 1.03
N LYS A 221 -27.52 8.59 0.59
CA LYS A 221 -27.97 7.24 1.03
C LYS A 221 -26.84 6.24 1.01
N ASN A 222 -27.10 5.03 1.49
CA ASN A 222 -26.14 3.93 1.53
C ASN A 222 -24.83 4.31 2.23
N ILE A 223 -24.92 5.09 3.31
CA ILE A 223 -23.75 5.59 4.02
C ILE A 223 -23.21 4.49 4.93
N LYS A 224 -22.05 3.94 4.57
CA LYS A 224 -21.40 2.87 5.32
C LYS A 224 -19.92 3.17 5.48
N VAL A 225 -19.39 2.86 6.65
CA VAL A 225 -17.97 3.03 6.94
C VAL A 225 -17.42 1.72 7.50
N ARG A 226 -16.16 1.41 7.17
CA ARG A 226 -15.42 0.38 7.88
C ARG A 226 -14.07 0.92 8.28
N GLU A 227 -13.62 0.58 9.48
CA GLU A 227 -12.27 0.90 9.92
C GLU A 227 -11.26 0.04 9.16
N LEU A 228 -10.16 0.68 8.77
CA LEU A 228 -9.02 0.00 8.17
C LEU A 228 -7.93 -0.17 9.22
N PRO A 229 -7.16 -1.27 9.20
CA PRO A 229 -6.13 -1.51 10.21
C PRO A 229 -5.11 -0.36 10.29
N GLU A 230 -4.65 -0.07 11.52
CA GLU A 230 -3.54 0.87 11.73
C GLU A 230 -2.22 0.32 11.21
N GLN A 231 -1.39 1.22 10.69
CA GLN A 231 -0.02 0.91 10.34
C GLN A 231 0.78 0.66 11.61
N GLU A 232 1.52 -0.44 11.69
CA GLU A 232 2.26 -0.81 12.90
C GLU A 232 3.26 0.30 13.30
N ILE A 233 3.22 0.70 14.57
CA ILE A 233 4.19 1.61 15.17
C ILE A 233 5.18 0.76 15.95
N LEU A 234 6.46 0.87 15.60
CA LEU A 234 7.55 0.21 16.29
C LEU A 234 7.74 0.81 17.70
N PRO A 235 8.36 0.07 18.64
CA PRO A 235 8.61 0.56 20.01
C PRO A 235 9.38 1.89 20.08
N ASP A 236 10.13 2.25 19.04
CA ASP A 236 10.85 3.52 18.92
C ASP A 236 9.99 4.67 18.35
N GLY A 237 8.68 4.47 18.24
CA GLY A 237 7.70 5.44 17.74
C GLY A 237 7.66 5.58 16.23
N LYS A 238 8.48 4.85 15.47
CA LYS A 238 8.48 4.94 14.00
C LYS A 238 7.40 4.05 13.39
N ARG A 239 6.72 4.57 12.37
CA ARG A 239 5.77 3.79 11.55
C ARG A 239 6.53 2.91 10.56
N VAL A 240 6.12 1.65 10.43
CA VAL A 240 6.65 0.75 9.40
C VAL A 240 6.33 1.26 7.99
N ASN A 241 7.17 0.89 7.04
CA ASN A 241 7.15 1.23 5.62
C ASN A 241 7.17 2.74 5.33
N THR A 242 7.74 3.54 6.24
CA THR A 242 7.93 4.98 6.04
C THR A 242 9.41 5.34 5.94
N ILE A 243 9.70 6.45 5.27
CA ILE A 243 11.00 7.12 5.29
C ILE A 243 10.81 8.57 5.70
N SER A 244 11.69 9.07 6.57
CA SER A 244 11.66 10.45 7.05
C SER A 244 11.98 11.44 5.93
N LYS A 245 11.66 12.72 6.16
CA LYS A 245 12.08 13.82 5.26
C LYS A 245 13.59 13.81 5.01
N ALA A 246 14.40 13.70 6.06
CA ALA A 246 15.86 13.63 5.95
C ALA A 246 16.32 12.41 5.13
N GLN A 247 15.67 11.25 5.28
CA GLN A 247 15.97 10.08 4.46
C GLN A 247 15.65 10.32 2.98
N ARG A 248 14.49 10.92 2.67
CA ARG A 248 14.10 11.27 1.29
C ARG A 248 15.10 12.22 0.63
N GLU A 249 15.50 13.27 1.36
CA GLU A 249 16.50 14.25 0.94
C GLU A 249 17.89 13.62 0.75
N ALA A 250 18.23 12.66 1.61
CA ALA A 250 19.44 11.85 1.47
C ALA A 250 19.36 10.82 0.33
N GLY A 251 18.26 10.76 -0.44
CA GLY A 251 18.12 9.91 -1.62
C GLY A 251 17.54 8.51 -1.36
N TRP A 252 17.01 8.24 -0.16
CA TRP A 252 16.28 7.01 0.12
C TRP A 252 14.92 6.99 -0.58
N ARG A 253 14.49 5.81 -0.99
CA ARG A 253 13.18 5.54 -1.60
C ARG A 253 12.61 4.27 -0.99
N ASN A 254 11.30 4.26 -0.73
CA ASN A 254 10.57 3.06 -0.36
C ASN A 254 10.41 2.16 -1.59
N LEU A 255 10.74 0.88 -1.44
CA LEU A 255 10.36 -0.18 -2.36
C LEU A 255 9.02 -0.81 -1.97
N PHE A 256 8.53 -0.55 -0.76
CA PHE A 256 7.21 -0.97 -0.31
C PHE A 256 6.67 0.04 0.71
N ASN A 257 5.39 0.36 0.61
CA ASN A 257 4.71 1.36 1.44
C ASN A 257 3.76 0.71 2.49
N GLY A 258 3.81 -0.61 2.65
CA GLY A 258 2.89 -1.37 3.51
C GLY A 258 1.62 -1.85 2.84
N LYS A 259 1.29 -1.35 1.64
CA LYS A 259 -0.03 -1.55 1.00
C LYS A 259 0.01 -1.98 -0.44
N ASN A 260 0.96 -1.49 -1.22
CA ASN A 260 0.99 -1.66 -2.67
C ASN A 260 2.37 -2.15 -3.08
N PRO A 261 2.47 -3.24 -3.86
CA PRO A 261 3.75 -3.78 -4.29
C PRO A 261 4.22 -3.12 -5.60
N ASN A 262 3.88 -1.84 -5.82
CA ASN A 262 4.00 -1.18 -7.13
C ASN A 262 5.43 -1.12 -7.67
N GLN A 263 6.44 -1.24 -6.81
CA GLN A 263 7.86 -1.29 -7.19
C GLN A 263 8.35 -2.70 -7.51
N TRP A 264 7.48 -3.71 -7.42
CA TRP A 264 7.77 -5.12 -7.61
C TRP A 264 6.96 -5.71 -8.76
N ARG A 265 7.50 -6.76 -9.39
CA ARG A 265 6.85 -7.61 -10.38
C ARG A 265 7.40 -9.03 -10.24
N GLY A 266 6.70 -10.03 -10.78
CA GLY A 266 7.25 -11.39 -10.82
C GLY A 266 8.50 -11.46 -11.69
N PHE A 267 9.44 -12.34 -11.34
CA PHE A 267 10.61 -12.63 -12.18
C PHE A 267 10.14 -13.16 -13.55
N LYS A 268 10.61 -12.53 -14.63
CA LYS A 268 10.16 -12.76 -16.02
C LYS A 268 8.67 -12.50 -16.25
N LYS A 269 8.07 -11.62 -15.45
CA LYS A 269 6.66 -11.18 -15.57
C LYS A 269 6.60 -9.65 -15.57
N GLU A 270 5.55 -9.11 -16.20
CA GLU A 270 5.30 -7.66 -16.24
C GLU A 270 4.66 -7.13 -14.95
N THR A 271 3.87 -7.97 -14.27
CA THR A 271 3.06 -7.58 -13.11
C THR A 271 3.46 -8.33 -11.85
N PHE A 272 3.00 -7.84 -10.70
CA PHE A 272 3.09 -8.57 -9.44
C PHE A 272 2.28 -9.88 -9.51
N PRO A 273 2.73 -10.99 -8.89
CA PRO A 273 2.00 -12.25 -8.91
C PRO A 273 0.61 -12.12 -8.26
N GLN A 274 -0.38 -12.81 -8.82
CA GLN A 274 -1.73 -12.91 -8.24
C GLN A 274 -1.86 -14.04 -7.20
N LYS A 275 -0.83 -14.89 -7.08
CA LYS A 275 -0.78 -16.02 -6.13
C LYS A 275 0.55 -16.03 -5.38
N GLY A 276 0.57 -16.64 -4.20
CA GLY A 276 1.75 -16.87 -3.37
C GLY A 276 2.22 -15.66 -2.56
N TRP A 277 2.16 -14.47 -3.14
CA TRP A 277 2.51 -13.22 -2.47
C TRP A 277 1.26 -12.43 -2.10
N ILE A 278 1.09 -12.13 -0.82
CA ILE A 278 -0.01 -11.31 -0.30
C ILE A 278 0.53 -10.12 0.49
N ILE A 279 -0.30 -9.09 0.62
CA ILE A 279 0.00 -7.94 1.46
C ILE A 279 -0.86 -8.04 2.70
N VAL A 280 -0.22 -8.19 3.86
CA VAL A 280 -0.89 -8.40 5.15
C VAL A 280 -0.03 -7.86 6.27
N ASN A 281 -0.65 -7.18 7.25
CA ASN A 281 0.02 -6.64 8.43
C ASN A 281 1.30 -5.85 8.07
N ASP A 282 1.16 -4.90 7.14
CA ASP A 282 2.27 -4.07 6.68
C ASP A 282 3.46 -4.83 6.06
N CYS A 283 3.25 -6.06 5.60
CA CYS A 283 4.27 -6.90 5.01
C CYS A 283 3.91 -7.33 3.58
N ILE A 284 4.93 -7.49 2.75
CA ILE A 284 4.89 -8.41 1.62
C ILE A 284 5.17 -9.81 2.19
N LYS A 285 4.15 -10.67 2.21
CA LYS A 285 4.23 -12.03 2.75
C LYS A 285 4.21 -13.03 1.60
N HIS A 286 5.16 -13.96 1.61
CA HIS A 286 5.00 -15.21 0.87
C HIS A 286 4.26 -16.22 1.75
N ILE A 287 3.22 -16.86 1.23
CA ILE A 287 2.46 -17.89 1.95
C ILE A 287 3.12 -19.26 1.76
N SER A 288 3.13 -20.09 2.79
CA SER A 288 3.67 -21.45 2.69
C SER A 288 2.98 -22.21 1.55
N LYS A 289 3.79 -22.81 0.68
CA LYS A 289 3.41 -23.56 -0.52
C LYS A 289 2.50 -22.78 -1.48
N GLY A 290 2.55 -21.45 -1.45
CA GLY A 290 1.73 -20.58 -2.29
C GLY A 290 2.17 -20.50 -3.75
N GLY A 291 3.45 -20.73 -4.02
CA GLY A 291 4.06 -20.57 -5.33
C GLY A 291 4.08 -19.12 -5.78
N GLY A 292 3.82 -18.87 -7.07
CA GLY A 292 3.85 -17.50 -7.63
C GLY A 292 5.23 -17.06 -8.10
N GLY A 293 6.29 -17.72 -7.63
CA GLY A 293 7.65 -17.51 -8.05
C GLY A 293 8.28 -16.26 -7.42
N ASP A 294 9.57 -16.09 -7.67
CA ASP A 294 10.33 -14.95 -7.17
C ASP A 294 9.74 -13.61 -7.65
N ILE A 295 9.85 -12.58 -6.81
CA ILE A 295 9.52 -11.20 -7.17
C ILE A 295 10.77 -10.33 -7.23
N ILE A 296 10.82 -9.46 -8.23
CA ILE A 296 11.92 -8.54 -8.45
C ILE A 296 11.46 -7.09 -8.46
N THR A 297 12.35 -6.21 -8.02
CA THR A 297 12.19 -4.76 -8.22
C THR A 297 12.03 -4.42 -9.70
N LYS A 298 11.20 -3.43 -10.04
CA LYS A 298 11.06 -2.96 -11.42
C LYS A 298 12.33 -2.28 -11.94
N GLN A 299 13.09 -1.62 -11.06
CA GLN A 299 14.33 -0.92 -11.41
C GLN A 299 15.57 -1.79 -11.17
N LYS A 300 16.63 -1.57 -11.96
CA LYS A 300 17.97 -2.14 -11.73
C LYS A 300 18.84 -1.20 -10.89
N TYR A 301 19.75 -1.79 -10.11
CA TYR A 301 20.69 -1.12 -9.21
C TYR A 301 22.10 -1.71 -9.40
N GLY A 302 23.12 -0.85 -9.39
CA GLY A 302 24.52 -1.30 -9.49
C GLY A 302 25.37 -0.93 -8.27
N GLN A 303 25.10 0.21 -7.65
CA GLN A 303 25.66 0.64 -6.37
C GLN A 303 24.49 1.15 -5.54
N PHE A 304 24.33 0.61 -4.34
CA PHE A 304 23.13 0.84 -3.55
C PHE A 304 23.38 0.56 -2.07
N ASP A 305 22.48 1.09 -1.26
CA ASP A 305 22.30 0.79 0.15
C ASP A 305 20.85 0.33 0.29
N PHE A 306 20.64 -0.98 0.45
CA PHE A 306 19.32 -1.59 0.56
C PHE A 306 19.13 -2.09 1.98
N GLN A 307 18.02 -1.71 2.59
CA GLN A 307 17.63 -2.07 3.95
C GLN A 307 16.23 -2.67 3.93
N TRP A 308 16.00 -3.69 4.75
CA TRP A 308 14.71 -4.33 4.92
C TRP A 308 14.61 -5.00 6.28
N GLU A 309 13.38 -5.29 6.70
CA GLU A 309 13.09 -6.18 7.82
C GLU A 309 12.43 -7.46 7.32
N TRP A 310 12.69 -8.55 8.02
CA TRP A 310 12.11 -9.85 7.69
C TRP A 310 11.86 -10.73 8.90
N LYS A 311 10.86 -11.60 8.82
CA LYS A 311 10.66 -12.73 9.74
C LYS A 311 10.27 -13.98 8.96
N VAL A 312 10.63 -15.14 9.49
CA VAL A 312 10.37 -16.45 8.89
C VAL A 312 9.57 -17.32 9.85
N ALA A 313 8.80 -18.26 9.29
CA ALA A 313 8.19 -19.35 10.05
C ALA A 313 9.24 -20.41 10.47
N PRO A 314 8.93 -21.30 11.42
CA PRO A 314 9.80 -22.42 11.75
C PRO A 314 10.16 -23.27 10.54
N ALA A 315 11.44 -23.62 10.43
CA ALA A 315 12.01 -24.38 9.32
C ALA A 315 11.81 -23.73 7.92
N ALA A 316 11.54 -22.43 7.83
CA ALA A 316 11.36 -21.76 6.55
C ALA A 316 12.68 -21.32 5.91
N ASN A 317 12.67 -21.23 4.59
CA ASN A 317 13.75 -20.72 3.74
C ASN A 317 13.22 -19.65 2.77
N SER A 318 14.05 -18.67 2.50
CA SER A 318 13.89 -17.64 1.48
C SER A 318 15.25 -16.95 1.28
N GLY A 319 15.26 -15.84 0.56
CA GLY A 319 16.48 -15.11 0.28
C GLY A 319 16.20 -13.74 -0.32
N VAL A 320 17.11 -12.81 -0.06
CA VAL A 320 17.17 -11.54 -0.77
C VAL A 320 18.33 -11.60 -1.73
N LYS A 321 18.03 -11.58 -3.04
CA LYS A 321 19.05 -11.61 -4.08
C LYS A 321 19.27 -10.25 -4.70
N TYR A 322 20.48 -10.00 -5.17
CA TYR A 322 20.86 -8.79 -5.87
C TYR A 322 21.76 -9.11 -7.05
N PHE A 323 21.89 -8.13 -7.95
CA PHE A 323 22.51 -8.32 -9.25
C PHE A 323 21.79 -9.36 -10.13
N ILE A 324 20.47 -9.48 -9.96
CA ILE A 324 19.63 -10.38 -10.75
C ILE A 324 19.49 -9.87 -12.18
N MET A 325 19.68 -10.78 -13.13
CA MET A 325 19.58 -10.55 -14.58
C MET A 325 18.64 -11.62 -15.16
N GLU A 326 17.56 -11.21 -15.81
CA GLU A 326 16.56 -12.12 -16.37
C GLU A 326 17.10 -12.92 -17.56
N GLU A 327 18.12 -12.38 -18.22
CA GLU A 327 18.87 -12.97 -19.32
C GLU A 327 19.71 -14.19 -18.91
N ARG A 328 19.97 -14.43 -17.62
CA ARG A 328 20.77 -15.58 -17.13
C ARG A 328 20.01 -16.92 -17.10
N GLY A 329 18.85 -17.02 -17.74
CA GLY A 329 18.05 -18.25 -17.77
C GLY A 329 17.28 -18.54 -16.47
N GLY A 330 17.79 -18.15 -15.30
CA GLY A 330 17.13 -18.24 -13.99
C GLY A 330 17.40 -17.05 -13.08
N ALA A 331 16.81 -17.06 -11.88
CA ALA A 331 16.97 -16.04 -10.85
C ALA A 331 18.34 -16.12 -10.14
N ILE A 332 19.42 -16.02 -10.93
CA ILE A 332 20.80 -16.24 -10.49
C ILE A 332 21.46 -14.89 -10.20
N GLY A 333 21.72 -14.62 -8.93
CA GLY A 333 22.37 -13.42 -8.43
C GLY A 333 23.10 -13.72 -7.12
N HIS A 334 23.69 -12.70 -6.52
CA HIS A 334 24.24 -12.84 -5.18
C HIS A 334 23.08 -12.90 -4.19
N GLU A 335 23.16 -13.75 -3.18
CA GLU A 335 22.04 -14.05 -2.29
C GLU A 335 22.46 -13.84 -0.84
N TYR A 336 21.75 -12.91 -0.18
CA TYR A 336 21.70 -12.83 1.27
C TYR A 336 20.69 -13.86 1.75
N GLN A 337 21.18 -14.88 2.45
CA GLN A 337 20.35 -15.99 2.91
C GLN A 337 19.36 -15.55 4.02
N VAL A 338 18.11 -15.99 3.93
CA VAL A 338 17.04 -15.72 4.91
C VAL A 338 16.40 -17.06 5.31
N ILE A 339 16.76 -17.62 6.46
CA ILE A 339 16.43 -19.02 6.77
C ILE A 339 16.29 -19.26 8.28
N ASP A 340 15.53 -20.29 8.68
CA ASP A 340 15.61 -20.84 10.05
C ASP A 340 16.89 -21.69 10.18
N ASP A 341 17.93 -21.08 10.75
CA ASP A 341 19.24 -21.67 10.97
C ASP A 341 19.21 -23.01 11.74
N ASN A 342 18.23 -23.18 12.63
CA ASN A 342 18.18 -24.30 13.56
C ASN A 342 17.42 -25.50 13.01
N LYS A 343 16.50 -25.28 12.06
CA LYS A 343 15.56 -26.33 11.63
C LYS A 343 15.58 -26.62 10.14
N HIS A 344 15.92 -25.65 9.28
CA HIS A 344 15.88 -25.91 7.84
C HIS A 344 17.08 -26.78 7.41
N PRO A 345 16.87 -27.90 6.69
CA PRO A 345 17.97 -28.83 6.33
C PRO A 345 19.14 -28.18 5.60
N ASP A 346 18.87 -27.17 4.76
CA ASP A 346 19.93 -26.46 4.03
C ASP A 346 20.86 -25.68 4.97
N ALA A 347 20.32 -25.07 6.04
CA ALA A 347 21.12 -24.36 7.03
C ALA A 347 22.02 -25.31 7.84
N LEU A 348 21.58 -26.55 8.06
CA LEU A 348 22.33 -27.58 8.79
C LEU A 348 23.55 -28.09 8.02
N ARG A 349 23.67 -27.80 6.72
CA ARG A 349 24.85 -28.14 5.91
C ARG A 349 26.10 -27.37 6.34
N GLY A 350 25.92 -26.21 6.97
CA GLY A 350 27.03 -25.41 7.49
C GLY A 350 26.89 -23.90 7.21
N PRO A 351 27.90 -23.12 7.62
CA PRO A 351 27.77 -21.67 7.80
C PRO A 351 27.61 -20.87 6.49
N LYS A 352 27.85 -21.48 5.32
CA LYS A 352 27.61 -20.84 4.01
C LYS A 352 26.15 -20.88 3.55
N TRP A 353 25.30 -21.64 4.24
CA TRP A 353 23.87 -21.81 3.92
C TRP A 353 22.96 -21.26 5.02
N GLN A 354 23.55 -20.67 6.06
CA GLN A 354 22.86 -20.04 7.18
C GLN A 354 22.57 -18.56 6.91
N THR A 355 21.70 -17.96 7.71
CA THR A 355 21.25 -16.56 7.62
C THR A 355 22.40 -15.58 7.41
N ALA A 356 22.17 -14.59 6.53
CA ALA A 356 23.09 -13.52 6.17
C ALA A 356 24.36 -13.92 5.40
N ALA A 357 24.61 -15.22 5.19
CA ALA A 357 25.68 -15.68 4.32
C ALA A 357 25.50 -15.13 2.90
N PHE A 358 26.61 -14.99 2.17
CA PHE A 358 26.55 -15.03 0.71
C PHE A 358 26.41 -16.50 0.33
N TYR A 359 25.16 -16.91 0.11
CA TYR A 359 24.75 -18.31 -0.05
C TYR A 359 25.77 -19.13 -0.85
N ASP A 360 26.23 -20.26 -0.29
CA ASP A 360 27.17 -21.22 -0.90
C ASP A 360 28.59 -20.69 -1.21
N VAL A 361 28.84 -19.38 -1.04
CA VAL A 361 30.13 -18.73 -1.33
C VAL A 361 30.88 -18.39 -0.06
N PHE A 362 30.34 -17.48 0.77
CA PHE A 362 30.97 -17.00 2.00
C PHE A 362 30.02 -17.07 3.21
N PRO A 363 30.49 -17.57 4.36
CA PRO A 363 29.71 -17.55 5.59
C PRO A 363 29.63 -16.12 6.14
N ALA A 364 28.60 -15.85 6.94
CA ALA A 364 28.51 -14.66 7.77
C ALA A 364 28.91 -14.97 9.21
N ASN A 365 29.59 -14.03 9.87
CA ASN A 365 30.15 -14.17 11.21
C ASN A 365 29.52 -13.14 12.17
N ASN A 366 29.69 -13.32 13.49
CA ASN A 366 29.19 -12.39 14.52
C ASN A 366 27.69 -12.11 14.41
N ARG A 367 26.92 -13.15 14.08
CA ARG A 367 25.49 -13.05 13.79
C ARG A 367 24.70 -13.07 15.10
N VAL A 368 23.88 -12.05 15.32
CA VAL A 368 22.91 -12.00 16.42
C VAL A 368 21.52 -11.98 15.79
N LEU A 369 20.84 -13.12 15.79
CA LEU A 369 19.50 -13.26 15.22
C LEU A 369 18.45 -13.01 16.31
N GLN A 370 17.33 -12.42 15.88
CA GLN A 370 16.09 -12.52 16.64
C GLN A 370 15.52 -13.95 16.53
N PRO A 371 14.76 -14.41 17.54
CA PRO A 371 14.09 -15.71 17.47
C PRO A 371 13.22 -15.84 16.22
N VAL A 372 13.03 -17.08 15.77
CA VAL A 372 12.07 -17.39 14.68
C VAL A 372 10.69 -16.80 14.99
N GLY A 373 10.05 -16.19 14.00
CA GLY A 373 8.79 -15.45 14.17
C GLY A 373 8.96 -13.96 14.53
N SER A 374 10.16 -13.53 14.96
CA SER A 374 10.48 -12.12 15.23
C SER A 374 11.19 -11.47 14.04
N PHE A 375 10.98 -10.15 13.88
CA PHE A 375 11.61 -9.39 12.80
C PHE A 375 13.10 -9.18 13.05
N ASN A 376 13.93 -9.50 12.06
CA ASN A 376 15.32 -9.09 11.94
C ASN A 376 15.42 -7.90 10.99
N GLU A 377 16.31 -6.95 11.27
CA GLU A 377 16.73 -5.91 10.33
C GLU A 377 17.94 -6.39 9.53
N SER A 378 17.98 -6.13 8.23
CA SER A 378 19.09 -6.50 7.37
C SER A 378 19.40 -5.42 6.34
N ARG A 379 20.68 -5.37 5.94
CA ARG A 379 21.17 -4.39 4.98
C ARG A 379 22.21 -5.02 4.06
N VAL A 380 22.08 -4.77 2.77
CA VAL A 380 23.14 -5.00 1.80
C VAL A 380 23.57 -3.67 1.24
N ARG A 381 24.87 -3.38 1.36
CA ARG A 381 25.47 -2.17 0.81
C ARG A 381 26.54 -2.56 -0.21
N VAL A 382 26.39 -2.02 -1.41
CA VAL A 382 27.35 -2.12 -2.50
C VAL A 382 27.83 -0.73 -2.86
N LYS A 383 29.10 -0.44 -2.55
CA LYS A 383 29.76 0.84 -2.90
C LYS A 383 31.11 0.55 -3.55
N SER A 384 31.32 1.08 -4.75
CA SER A 384 32.42 0.66 -5.62
C SER A 384 32.40 -0.86 -5.77
N GLN A 385 33.50 -1.55 -5.48
CA GLN A 385 33.59 -3.01 -5.49
C GLN A 385 33.30 -3.67 -4.13
N LEU A 386 33.09 -2.90 -3.06
CA LEU A 386 32.85 -3.46 -1.74
C LEU A 386 31.37 -3.82 -1.57
N ALA A 387 31.10 -5.08 -1.25
CA ALA A 387 29.79 -5.57 -0.84
C ALA A 387 29.82 -5.89 0.67
N GLU A 388 28.82 -5.41 1.40
CA GLU A 388 28.67 -5.59 2.84
C GLU A 388 27.28 -6.16 3.14
N HIS A 389 27.20 -7.14 4.01
CA HIS A 389 25.97 -7.66 4.60
C HIS A 389 25.94 -7.27 6.09
N TRP A 390 24.81 -6.76 6.53
CA TRP A 390 24.56 -6.42 7.93
C TRP A 390 23.28 -7.10 8.41
N LEU A 391 23.28 -7.49 9.68
CA LEU A 391 22.18 -8.11 10.39
C LEU A 391 22.05 -7.43 11.75
N ASN A 392 20.87 -6.89 12.06
CA ASN A 392 20.55 -6.23 13.33
C ASN A 392 21.61 -5.22 13.79
N GLY A 393 22.05 -4.36 12.86
CA GLY A 393 23.05 -3.32 13.13
C GLY A 393 24.51 -3.79 13.11
N ILE A 394 24.78 -5.09 13.03
CA ILE A 394 26.14 -5.65 13.01
C ILE A 394 26.54 -6.00 11.56
N MET A 395 27.72 -5.59 11.12
CA MET A 395 28.28 -6.05 9.85
C MET A 395 28.78 -7.49 10.02
N VAL A 396 28.17 -8.42 9.30
CA VAL A 396 28.41 -9.86 9.48
C VAL A 396 29.21 -10.47 8.34
N LEU A 397 29.29 -9.79 7.19
CA LEU A 397 30.11 -10.21 6.05
C LEU A 397 30.47 -8.98 5.21
N ASN A 398 31.70 -8.94 4.71
CA ASN A 398 32.07 -8.06 3.60
C ASN A 398 33.01 -8.82 2.65
N TYR A 399 33.02 -8.41 1.39
CA TYR A 399 33.91 -8.97 0.38
C TYR A 399 34.06 -8.01 -0.80
N THR A 400 35.15 -8.17 -1.55
CA THR A 400 35.44 -7.33 -2.73
C THR A 400 35.02 -8.04 -4.02
N LEU A 401 34.12 -7.41 -4.77
CA LEU A 401 33.65 -7.88 -6.07
C LEU A 401 34.80 -7.91 -7.09
N GLY A 402 34.96 -9.05 -7.75
CA GLY A 402 36.04 -9.31 -8.71
C GLY A 402 37.42 -9.58 -8.08
N SER A 403 37.54 -9.71 -6.76
CA SER A 403 38.82 -10.09 -6.13
C SER A 403 39.14 -11.57 -6.38
N GLN A 404 40.44 -11.91 -6.35
CA GLN A 404 40.88 -13.30 -6.47
C GLN A 404 40.25 -14.18 -5.39
N GLN A 405 40.19 -13.70 -4.14
CA GLN A 405 39.54 -14.40 -3.02
C GLN A 405 38.09 -14.79 -3.33
N LEU A 406 37.33 -13.87 -3.94
CA LEU A 406 35.95 -14.15 -4.33
C LEU A 406 35.89 -15.13 -5.51
N GLN A 407 36.75 -14.98 -6.50
CA GLN A 407 36.81 -15.92 -7.63
C GLN A 407 37.17 -17.35 -7.17
N ASP A 408 38.11 -17.49 -6.25
CA ASP A 408 38.50 -18.77 -5.66
C ASP A 408 37.32 -19.40 -4.89
N ALA A 409 36.56 -18.60 -4.13
CA ALA A 409 35.37 -19.08 -3.42
C ALA A 409 34.25 -19.49 -4.40
N VAL A 410 34.03 -18.70 -5.45
CA VAL A 410 33.03 -19.01 -6.49
C VAL A 410 33.39 -20.29 -7.24
N SER A 411 34.66 -20.54 -7.53
CA SER A 411 35.13 -21.76 -8.21
C SER A 411 34.76 -23.06 -7.46
N LYS A 412 34.61 -22.96 -6.14
CA LYS A 412 34.23 -24.07 -5.24
C LYS A 412 32.73 -24.14 -4.96
N SER A 413 31.94 -23.19 -5.45
CA SER A 413 30.49 -23.09 -5.23
C SER A 413 29.69 -23.69 -6.40
N LYS A 414 28.37 -23.79 -6.23
CA LYS A 414 27.40 -24.11 -7.28
C LYS A 414 27.41 -23.12 -8.45
N PHE A 415 28.00 -21.93 -8.25
CA PHE A 415 28.04 -20.85 -9.24
C PHE A 415 29.30 -20.85 -10.12
N LYS A 416 30.20 -21.84 -9.98
CA LYS A 416 31.49 -21.89 -10.68
C LYS A 416 31.44 -21.82 -12.22
N ARG A 417 30.27 -22.06 -12.83
CA ARG A 417 30.04 -21.97 -14.29
C ARG A 417 29.15 -20.80 -14.69
N VAL A 418 28.76 -19.94 -13.75
CA VAL A 418 27.91 -18.79 -14.03
C VAL A 418 28.80 -17.64 -14.49
N ASP A 419 28.62 -17.24 -15.76
CA ASP A 419 29.39 -16.16 -16.35
C ASP A 419 29.30 -14.87 -15.51
N ARG A 420 30.46 -14.26 -15.27
CA ARG A 420 30.64 -13.03 -14.47
C ARG A 420 30.03 -13.08 -13.06
N PHE A 421 29.85 -14.26 -12.46
CA PHE A 421 29.44 -14.34 -11.06
C PHE A 421 30.56 -13.86 -10.13
N GLY A 422 30.22 -13.10 -9.09
CA GLY A 422 31.20 -12.43 -8.24
C GLY A 422 31.69 -11.06 -8.74
N TYR A 423 31.32 -10.63 -9.95
CA TYR A 423 31.62 -9.28 -10.44
C TYR A 423 30.45 -8.32 -10.22
N ARG A 424 30.75 -7.01 -10.16
CA ARG A 424 29.72 -5.98 -10.07
C ARG A 424 29.07 -5.74 -11.43
N HIS A 425 27.75 -5.65 -11.44
CA HIS A 425 26.93 -5.18 -12.57
C HIS A 425 25.65 -4.53 -12.07
N GLN A 426 24.83 -4.00 -12.98
CA GLN A 426 23.48 -3.58 -12.63
C GLN A 426 22.53 -4.77 -12.71
N GLY A 427 21.69 -4.94 -11.70
CA GLY A 427 20.64 -5.94 -11.71
C GLY A 427 19.52 -5.60 -10.75
N HIS A 428 18.49 -6.43 -10.74
CA HIS A 428 17.36 -6.28 -9.83
C HIS A 428 17.72 -6.74 -8.41
N ILE A 429 17.00 -6.19 -7.43
CA ILE A 429 16.80 -6.82 -6.13
C ILE A 429 15.62 -7.79 -6.24
N LEU A 430 15.72 -8.96 -5.61
CA LEU A 430 14.75 -10.06 -5.65
C LEU A 430 14.42 -10.54 -4.24
N LEU A 431 13.14 -10.86 -3.99
CA LEU A 431 12.68 -11.63 -2.84
C LEU A 431 12.28 -13.03 -3.32
N GLN A 432 12.80 -14.05 -2.66
CA GLN A 432 12.69 -15.42 -3.14
C GLN A 432 11.40 -16.11 -2.69
N ASP A 433 10.75 -16.79 -3.62
CA ASP A 433 9.79 -17.85 -3.31
C ASP A 433 10.57 -19.17 -3.17
N HIS A 434 10.67 -19.66 -1.94
CA HIS A 434 11.21 -21.00 -1.65
C HIS A 434 10.12 -21.89 -1.02
N SER A 435 8.85 -21.63 -1.35
CA SER A 435 7.67 -22.36 -0.84
C SER A 435 7.41 -22.27 0.66
N ASP A 436 8.14 -21.43 1.40
CA ASP A 436 7.93 -21.26 2.83
C ASP A 436 7.35 -19.89 3.19
N GLU A 437 6.79 -19.79 4.40
CA GLU A 437 6.25 -18.53 4.90
C GLU A 437 7.36 -17.58 5.36
N VAL A 438 7.41 -16.41 4.72
CA VAL A 438 8.31 -15.31 5.04
C VAL A 438 7.59 -13.97 4.88
N HIS A 439 7.92 -13.01 5.74
CA HIS A 439 7.34 -11.67 5.74
C HIS A 439 8.46 -10.66 5.55
N TYR A 440 8.23 -9.66 4.70
CA TYR A 440 9.14 -8.54 4.46
C TYR A 440 8.45 -7.20 4.66
N ARG A 441 9.11 -6.27 5.36
CA ARG A 441 8.67 -4.88 5.50
C ARG A 441 9.86 -3.93 5.53
N ASN A 442 9.60 -2.63 5.62
CA ASN A 442 10.65 -1.59 5.70
C ASN A 442 11.66 -1.65 4.54
N LEU A 443 11.22 -2.12 3.37
CA LEU A 443 12.07 -2.26 2.18
C LEU A 443 12.36 -0.88 1.61
N LYS A 444 13.59 -0.39 1.81
CA LYS A 444 14.02 0.94 1.37
C LYS A 444 15.41 0.87 0.77
N ILE A 445 15.63 1.66 -0.27
CA ILE A 445 16.88 1.66 -1.03
C ILE A 445 17.37 3.07 -1.29
N LYS A 446 18.69 3.26 -1.26
CA LYS A 446 19.37 4.47 -1.70
C LYS A 446 20.40 4.11 -2.76
N ARG A 447 20.31 4.74 -3.93
CA ARG A 447 21.35 4.60 -4.98
C ARG A 447 22.63 5.27 -4.49
N LEU A 448 23.76 4.59 -4.63
CA LEU A 448 25.08 5.11 -4.27
C LEU A 448 25.88 5.45 -5.55
N GLY A 449 26.52 6.62 -5.58
CA GLY A 449 27.26 7.12 -6.76
C GLY A 449 26.55 8.24 -7.50
N LYS A 450 27.32 9.06 -8.26
CA LYS A 450 26.79 10.22 -8.98
C LYS A 450 25.83 9.77 -10.08
N GLY A 451 24.52 9.91 -9.85
CA GLY A 451 23.60 10.06 -10.97
C GLY A 451 24.06 11.29 -11.74
N LYS A 452 24.38 11.16 -13.03
CA LYS A 452 24.49 12.33 -13.90
C LYS A 452 23.16 13.07 -13.74
N LYS A 453 23.17 14.24 -13.09
CA LYS A 453 22.08 15.20 -13.22
C LYS A 453 21.98 15.44 -14.72
N LYS A 454 20.88 15.01 -15.35
CA LYS A 454 20.53 15.56 -16.66
C LYS A 454 20.41 17.05 -16.43
N LYS A 455 21.35 17.81 -17.00
CA LYS A 455 21.23 19.27 -17.11
C LYS A 455 20.07 19.57 -18.04
#